data_AF-A0AAN0WB74-F1
#
_entry.id   AF-A0AAN0WB74-F1
#
_cell.length_a   1.000
_cell.length_b   1.000
_cell.length_c   1.000
_cell.angle_alpha   90.00
_cell.angle_beta   90.00
_cell.angle_gamma   90.00
#
_symmetry.space_group_name_H-M   'P 1'
#
loop_
_entity.id
_entity.type
_entity.pdbx_description
1 polymer ?
#
loop_
_entity_poly.entity_id
_entity_poly.type
_entity_poly.pdbx_seq_one_letter_code
_entity_poly.pdbx_strand_id
1 'polypeptide(L)'
;MPYKRYKSECIETVLTNRSNHDIPADESTLYRWIDWFYFYVEYWIHCLVSIKHQTKQDGDDLKVLPETSGTALQRLGRLVGNASGWLARVVRPVVNFYLWVHTRSAFLSGGG
;
A
#
# COMPACT_ATOMS: atom_id res chain seq x y z
N MET A 1 13.19 2.86 0.42
CA MET A 1 11.76 2.63 0.63
C MET A 1 11.17 3.77 1.46
N PRO A 2 10.34 4.63 0.84
CA PRO A 2 9.77 5.83 1.46
C PRO A 2 9.15 5.59 2.84
N TYR A 3 8.33 4.56 3.01
CA TYR A 3 7.63 4.26 4.27
C TYR A 3 8.56 3.99 5.47
N LYS A 4 9.82 3.57 5.26
CA LYS A 4 10.82 3.42 6.33
C LYS A 4 11.54 4.72 6.70
N ARG A 5 11.56 5.70 5.80
CA ARG A 5 12.40 6.90 5.90
C ARG A 5 11.62 8.15 6.25
N TYR A 6 10.34 8.18 5.92
CA TYR A 6 9.50 9.35 6.08
C TYR A 6 8.25 9.00 6.88
N LYS A 7 7.70 10.02 7.54
CA LYS A 7 6.42 9.91 8.25
C LYS A 7 5.33 9.47 7.27
N SER A 8 4.55 8.47 7.66
CA SER A 8 3.49 7.93 6.81
C SER A 8 2.47 8.99 6.43
N GLU A 9 2.19 9.94 7.33
CA GLU A 9 1.25 11.03 7.10
C GLU A 9 1.69 11.89 5.90
N CYS A 10 2.98 12.22 5.79
CA CYS A 10 3.50 12.99 4.66
C CYS A 10 3.34 12.24 3.34
N ILE A 11 3.63 10.94 3.33
CA ILE A 11 3.49 10.10 2.14
C ILE A 11 2.01 10.01 1.74
N GLU A 12 1.11 9.78 2.71
CA GLU A 12 -0.33 9.73 2.49
C GLU A 12 -0.85 11.04 1.90
N THR A 13 -0.44 12.19 2.45
CA THR A 13 -0.81 13.51 1.91
C THR A 13 -0.38 13.67 0.45
N VAL A 14 0.86 13.32 0.11
CA VAL A 14 1.36 13.42 -1.27
C VAL A 14 0.59 12.50 -2.22
N LEU A 15 0.28 11.27 -1.78
CA LEU A 15 -0.41 10.30 -2.62
C LEU A 15 -1.89 10.64 -2.85
N THR A 16 -2.55 11.17 -1.83
CA THR A 16 -3.96 11.59 -1.88
C THR A 16 -4.15 12.92 -2.60
N ASN A 17 -3.20 13.85 -2.49
CA ASN A 17 -3.29 15.18 -3.08
C ASN A 17 -1.95 15.64 -3.69
N ARG A 18 -1.65 15.15 -4.90
CA ARG A 18 -0.34 15.33 -5.56
C ARG A 18 0.01 16.77 -5.95
N SER A 19 -1.00 17.58 -6.27
CA SER A 19 -0.77 18.91 -6.84
C SER A 19 -0.92 20.03 -5.82
N ASN A 20 -1.47 19.74 -4.64
CA ASN A 20 -1.86 20.77 -3.69
C ASN A 20 -1.53 20.34 -2.25
N HIS A 21 -0.24 20.16 -1.97
CA HIS A 21 0.27 19.82 -0.65
C HIS A 21 1.41 20.75 -0.22
N ASP A 22 1.50 21.04 1.08
CA ASP A 22 2.55 21.92 1.65
C ASP A 22 3.72 21.11 2.25
N ILE A 23 4.06 19.97 1.62
CA ILE A 23 5.17 19.13 2.10
C ILE A 23 6.50 19.73 1.63
N PRO A 24 7.40 20.13 2.56
CA PRO A 24 8.70 20.73 2.23
C PRO A 24 9.70 19.66 1.79
N ALA A 25 9.46 19.04 0.64
CA ALA A 25 10.34 18.08 0.01
C ALA A 25 10.60 18.50 -1.44
N ASP A 26 11.79 18.18 -1.94
CA ASP A 26 12.11 18.43 -3.35
C ASP A 26 11.24 17.57 -4.28
N GLU A 27 11.00 18.06 -5.50
CA GLU A 27 10.18 17.38 -6.50
C GLU A 27 10.66 15.97 -6.81
N SER A 28 11.97 15.72 -6.77
CA SER A 28 12.53 14.39 -7.02
C SER A 28 12.17 13.41 -5.90
N THR A 29 12.14 13.86 -4.65
CA THR A 29 11.70 13.08 -3.49
C THR A 29 10.20 12.77 -3.60
N LEU A 30 9.37 13.75 -3.94
CA LEU A 30 7.92 13.55 -4.14
C LEU A 30 7.65 12.55 -5.26
N TYR A 31 8.32 12.72 -6.41
CA TYR A 31 8.23 11.81 -7.54
C TYR A 31 8.60 10.38 -7.15
N ARG A 32 9.69 10.20 -6.39
CA ARG A 32 10.11 8.88 -5.89
C ARG A 32 9.10 8.24 -4.95
N TRP A 33 8.32 9.02 -4.19
CA TRP A 33 7.25 8.47 -3.35
C TRP A 33 6.07 7.99 -4.19
N ILE A 34 5.69 8.77 -5.20
CA ILE A 34 4.60 8.44 -6.11
C ILE A 34 4.96 7.21 -6.93
N ASP A 35 6.15 7.19 -7.55
CA ASP A 35 6.66 6.08 -8.34
C ASP A 35 6.74 4.80 -7.50
N TRP A 36 7.33 4.89 -6.30
CA TRP A 36 7.36 3.79 -5.34
C TRP A 36 5.97 3.23 -5.03
N PHE A 37 4.98 4.10 -4.79
CA PHE A 37 3.62 3.66 -4.51
C PHE A 37 3.03 2.91 -5.69
N TYR A 38 3.12 3.46 -6.90
CA TYR A 38 2.56 2.83 -8.11
C TYR A 38 3.24 1.51 -8.45
N PHE A 39 4.53 1.39 -8.18
CA PHE A 39 5.25 0.14 -8.38
C PHE A 39 4.73 -1.00 -7.49
N TYR A 40 4.24 -0.70 -6.28
CA TYR A 40 3.86 -1.74 -5.30
C TYR A 40 2.37 -1.85 -5.00
N VAL A 41 1.54 -0.87 -5.37
CA VAL A 41 0.14 -0.81 -4.96
C VAL A 41 -0.66 -2.05 -5.39
N GLU A 42 -0.50 -2.52 -6.63
CA GLU A 42 -1.19 -3.72 -7.11
C GLU A 42 -0.76 -4.98 -6.36
N TYR A 43 0.54 -5.09 -6.07
CA TYR A 43 1.06 -6.17 -5.23
C TYR A 43 0.43 -6.15 -3.82
N TRP A 44 0.31 -4.98 -3.19
CA TRP A 44 -0.32 -4.85 -1.88
C TRP A 44 -1.81 -5.18 -1.92
N ILE A 45 -2.53 -4.74 -2.97
CA ILE A 45 -3.94 -5.10 -3.18
C ILE A 45 -4.09 -6.64 -3.20
N HIS A 46 -3.29 -7.34 -3.99
CA HIS A 46 -3.35 -8.81 -4.07
C HIS A 46 -2.98 -9.50 -2.76
N CYS A 47 -2.00 -8.98 -2.02
CA CYS A 47 -1.66 -9.49 -0.70
C CYS A 47 -2.83 -9.33 0.28
N LEU A 48 -3.45 -8.14 0.33
CA LEU A 48 -4.56 -7.85 1.22
C LEU A 48 -5.78 -8.72 0.92
N VAL A 49 -6.12 -8.91 -0.36
CA VAL A 49 -7.18 -9.81 -0.82
C VAL A 49 -6.88 -11.24 -0.37
N SER A 50 -5.65 -11.72 -0.60
CA SER A 50 -5.24 -13.07 -0.21
C SER A 50 -5.29 -13.30 1.31
N ILE A 51 -4.86 -12.30 2.10
CA ILE A 51 -4.90 -12.35 3.57
C ILE A 51 -6.35 -12.39 4.07
N LYS A 52 -7.25 -11.57 3.52
CA LYS A 52 -8.67 -11.56 3.92
C LYS A 52 -9.34 -12.91 3.64
N HIS A 53 -9.07 -13.52 2.48
CA HIS A 53 -9.55 -14.86 2.14
C HIS A 53 -9.02 -15.93 3.11
N GLN A 54 -7.71 -15.91 3.41
CA GLN A 54 -7.11 -16.87 4.35
C GLN A 54 -7.65 -16.74 5.78
N THR A 55 -7.94 -15.51 6.21
CA THR A 55 -8.44 -15.23 7.57
C THR A 55 -9.95 -15.39 7.70
N LYS A 56 -10.64 -15.85 6.65
CA LYS A 56 -12.11 -15.97 6.58
C LYS A 56 -12.83 -14.66 6.93
N GLN A 57 -12.18 -13.54 6.63
CA GLN A 57 -12.78 -12.20 6.72
C GLN A 57 -13.45 -11.81 5.40
N ASP A 58 -13.95 -12.80 4.67
CA ASP A 58 -14.70 -12.62 3.44
C ASP A 58 -16.07 -11.98 3.77
N GLY A 59 -16.09 -10.65 3.77
CA GLY A 59 -17.31 -9.88 3.55
C GLY A 59 -17.62 -9.76 2.07
N ASP A 60 -18.78 -9.18 1.74
CA ASP A 60 -19.21 -8.92 0.35
C ASP A 60 -18.22 -8.02 -0.43
N ASP A 61 -17.37 -7.27 0.30
CA ASP A 61 -16.31 -6.40 -0.23
C ASP A 61 -15.22 -7.12 -1.07
N LEU A 62 -15.02 -8.43 -0.89
CA LEU A 62 -14.03 -9.18 -1.69
C LEU A 62 -14.53 -9.57 -3.08
N LYS A 63 -15.85 -9.63 -3.28
CA LYS A 63 -16.44 -10.13 -4.52
C LYS A 63 -16.28 -9.18 -5.70
N VAL A 64 -15.99 -7.90 -5.45
CA VAL A 64 -16.01 -6.88 -6.51
C VAL A 64 -14.90 -5.85 -6.31
N LEU A 65 -13.67 -6.26 -6.62
CA LEU A 65 -12.68 -5.29 -7.08
C LEU A 65 -12.18 -5.66 -8.47
N PRO A 66 -13.05 -5.55 -9.50
CA PRO A 66 -12.59 -5.61 -10.88
C PRO A 66 -11.38 -4.69 -11.03
N GLU A 67 -10.34 -5.14 -11.73
CA GLU A 67 -9.17 -4.32 -12.05
C GLU A 67 -9.56 -2.99 -12.72
N THR A 68 -10.75 -2.94 -13.31
CA THR A 68 -11.36 -1.79 -13.99
C THR A 68 -12.08 -0.79 -13.07
N SER A 69 -12.23 -1.07 -11.76
CA SER A 69 -13.02 -0.25 -10.83
C SER A 69 -12.22 0.85 -10.11
N GLY A 70 -11.74 1.83 -10.87
CA GLY A 70 -11.09 3.05 -10.37
C GLY A 70 -9.58 2.97 -10.22
N THR A 71 -8.96 4.02 -9.67
CA THR A 71 -7.52 4.08 -9.48
C THR A 71 -7.05 3.09 -8.41
N ALA A 72 -5.79 2.65 -8.48
CA ALA A 72 -5.21 1.76 -7.48
C ALA A 72 -5.34 2.28 -6.04
N LEU A 73 -5.27 3.61 -5.84
CA LEU A 73 -5.51 4.24 -4.54
C LEU A 73 -6.96 4.10 -4.06
N GLN A 74 -7.95 4.27 -4.95
CA GLN A 74 -9.36 4.08 -4.62
C GLN A 74 -9.66 2.62 -4.28
N ARG A 75 -9.08 1.69 -5.04
CA ARG A 75 -9.17 0.24 -4.82
C ARG A 75 -8.60 -0.15 -3.46
N LEU A 76 -7.39 0.32 -3.15
CA LEU A 76 -6.77 0.15 -1.84
C LEU A 76 -7.63 0.77 -0.71
N GLY A 77 -8.17 1.95 -0.98
CA GLY A 77 -9.10 2.67 -0.12
C GLY A 77 -10.35 1.89 0.28
N ARG A 78 -10.94 1.12 -0.65
CA ARG A 78 -12.06 0.22 -0.35
C ARG A 78 -11.63 -0.94 0.55
N LEU A 79 -10.40 -1.44 0.41
CA LEU A 79 -9.90 -2.56 1.20
C LEU A 79 -9.56 -2.20 2.64
N VAL A 80 -8.98 -1.02 2.87
CA VAL A 80 -8.42 -0.61 4.18
C VAL A 80 -9.03 0.68 4.76
N GLY A 81 -9.96 1.32 4.05
CA GLY A 81 -10.54 2.63 4.38
C GLY A 81 -9.65 3.81 3.99
N ASN A 82 -10.28 4.92 3.58
CA ASN A 82 -9.61 6.15 3.10
C ASN A 82 -9.20 7.16 4.20
N ALA A 83 -9.45 6.87 5.47
CA ALA A 83 -9.06 7.75 6.57
C ALA A 83 -7.53 7.84 6.71
N SER A 84 -7.02 8.86 7.41
CA SER A 84 -5.60 8.96 7.74
C SER A 84 -5.07 7.68 8.42
N GLY A 85 -3.80 7.39 8.21
CA GLY A 85 -3.16 6.15 8.62
C GLY A 85 -3.53 4.95 7.75
N TRP A 86 -4.10 5.15 6.55
CA TRP A 86 -4.45 4.05 5.64
C TRP A 86 -3.20 3.29 5.20
N LEU A 87 -2.06 3.96 5.03
CA LEU A 87 -0.83 3.31 4.60
C LEU A 87 -0.33 2.35 5.69
N ALA A 88 -0.48 2.72 6.95
CA ALA A 88 -0.19 1.80 8.06
C ALA A 88 -1.15 0.59 8.08
N ARG A 89 -2.43 0.78 7.74
CA ARG A 89 -3.41 -0.32 7.61
C ARG A 89 -3.12 -1.26 6.44
N VAL A 90 -2.37 -0.81 5.43
CA VAL A 90 -1.83 -1.66 4.36
C VAL A 90 -0.59 -2.40 4.83
N VAL A 91 0.38 -1.69 5.39
CA VAL A 91 1.70 -2.27 5.71
C VAL A 91 1.62 -3.30 6.82
N ARG A 92 0.84 -3.07 7.89
CA ARG A 92 0.72 -3.97 9.05
C ARG A 92 0.36 -5.42 8.66
N PRO A 93 -0.76 -5.69 7.98
CA PRO A 93 -1.12 -7.06 7.60
C PRO A 93 -0.10 -7.68 6.64
N VAL A 94 0.42 -6.91 5.67
CA VAL A 94 1.40 -7.40 4.70
C VAL A 94 2.72 -7.82 5.37
N VAL A 95 3.20 -7.04 6.35
CA VAL A 95 4.38 -7.37 7.15
C VAL A 95 4.12 -8.58 8.05
N ASN A 96 2.96 -8.63 8.73
CA ASN A 96 2.63 -9.73 9.64
C ASN A 96 2.53 -11.09 8.93
N PHE A 97 2.17 -11.09 7.65
CA PHE A 97 2.18 -12.29 6.80
C PHE A 97 3.51 -12.52 6.07
N TYR A 98 4.57 -11.77 6.40
CA TYR A 98 5.89 -11.81 5.77
C TYR A 98 5.89 -11.49 4.26
N LEU A 99 4.80 -10.94 3.74
CA LEU A 99 4.62 -10.55 2.35
C LEU A 99 5.17 -9.15 2.06
N TRP A 100 5.77 -8.47 3.02
CA TRP A 100 6.40 -7.20 2.75
C TRP A 100 7.64 -7.40 1.86
N VAL A 101 7.81 -6.58 0.83
CA VAL A 101 8.79 -6.83 -0.25
C VAL A 101 10.21 -7.09 0.29
N HIS A 102 10.61 -6.41 1.37
CA HIS A 102 11.90 -6.65 2.00
C HIS A 102 11.96 -7.89 2.91
N THR A 103 10.87 -8.28 3.57
CA THR A 103 10.83 -9.53 4.36
C THR A 103 10.73 -10.75 3.45
N ARG A 104 10.01 -10.63 2.33
CA ARG A 104 9.89 -11.67 1.31
C ARG A 104 11.24 -12.00 0.67
N SER A 105 12.04 -11.00 0.32
CA SER A 105 13.38 -11.24 -0.23
C SER A 105 14.28 -11.97 0.78
N ALA A 106 14.24 -11.59 2.06
CA ALA A 106 15.01 -12.28 3.09
C ALA A 106 14.54 -13.75 3.29
N PHE A 107 13.24 -14.01 3.20
CA PHE A 107 12.67 -15.36 3.32
C PHE A 107 13.04 -16.25 2.12
N LEU A 108 12.95 -15.73 0.89
CA LEU A 108 13.27 -16.48 -0.33
C LEU A 108 14.77 -16.66 -0.56
N SER A 109 15.62 -15.83 0.03
CA SER A 109 17.08 -15.98 -0.02
C SER A 109 17.67 -16.87 1.09
N GLY A 110 16.85 -17.36 2.02
CA GLY A 110 17.27 -18.24 3.12
C GLY A 110 17.04 -19.74 2.86
N GLY A 111 16.44 -20.11 1.73
CA GLY A 111 16.29 -21.50 1.30
C GLY A 111 17.34 -21.84 0.24
N GLY A 112 18.56 -22.15 0.67
CA GLY A 112 19.66 -22.63 -0.16
C GLY A 112 20.43 -23.71 0.58
#